data_AF-A0A7W0RCX5-F1
#
_entry.id   AF-A0A7W0RCX5-F1
#
_cell.length_a   1.000
_cell.length_b   1.000
_cell.length_c   1.000
_cell.angle_alpha   90.00
_cell.angle_beta   90.00
_cell.angle_gamma   90.00
#
_symmetry.space_group_name_H-M   'P 1'
#
loop_
_entity.id
_entity.type
_entity.pdbx_description
1 polymer ?
#
loop_
_entity_poly.entity_id
_entity_poly.type
_entity_poly.pdbx_seq_one_letter_code
_entity_poly.pdbx_strand_id
1 'polypeptide(L)'
;LLLLQDAKGIGSLPRKTPRDPAFAPIDGRGELWPGAGIAGRSHVFLVASRVRLYSSVLFSYKLTGSEMLVLDPTTFRVVGQRDLPRPQGIGWGSAIHTSGRYAYIYGIAGGNGRLRVYLARSRADDLRSRWSYFTGSRWSGRARDARHLGLEGFNTSFSVFTHRGRLFVLNEEPGFSRPVYLRAATRPEGPFGRAKMVYVPPVRGPRYAYNAVVHPQIAGPGVVFGYSVNSSDDADLFANLDALLPGFARIPENCFAKVAKPPES
;
A
#
# COMPACT_ATOMS: atom_id res chain seq x y z
N LEU A 1 -6.67 6.84 6.98
CA LEU A 1 -7.68 5.88 7.49
C LEU A 1 -7.19 4.47 7.15
N LEU A 2 -6.72 3.71 8.14
CA LEU A 2 -6.41 2.29 7.93
C LEU A 2 -7.71 1.51 8.12
N LEU A 3 -8.24 0.93 7.04
CA LEU A 3 -9.37 0.01 7.09
C LEU A 3 -8.79 -1.41 7.15
N LEU A 4 -9.03 -2.12 8.25
CA LEU A 4 -8.73 -3.54 8.38
C LEU A 4 -10.02 -4.32 8.17
N GLN A 5 -10.01 -5.29 7.24
CA GLN A 5 -11.14 -6.19 7.03
C GLN A 5 -10.77 -7.59 7.53
N ASP A 6 -11.66 -8.20 8.29
CA ASP A 6 -11.64 -9.61 8.62
C ASP A 6 -12.84 -10.36 8.03
N ALA A 7 -12.93 -11.66 8.29
CA ALA A 7 -14.04 -12.50 7.81
C ALA A 7 -15.41 -12.10 8.39
N LYS A 8 -15.48 -11.14 9.34
CA LYS A 8 -16.68 -10.71 10.03
C LYS A 8 -17.10 -9.26 9.70
N GLY A 9 -16.24 -8.45 9.08
CA GLY A 9 -16.60 -7.11 8.62
C GLY A 9 -15.45 -6.11 8.53
N ILE A 10 -15.81 -4.82 8.47
CA ILE A 10 -14.88 -3.67 8.45
C ILE A 10 -14.74 -3.14 9.88
N GLY A 11 -13.52 -3.10 10.42
CA GLY A 11 -13.20 -2.47 11.71
C GLY A 11 -12.28 -1.25 11.54
N SER A 12 -12.45 -0.24 12.39
CA SER A 12 -11.53 0.89 12.51
C SER A 12 -10.75 0.78 13.83
N LEU A 13 -9.47 1.15 13.81
CA LEU A 13 -8.68 1.26 15.04
C LEU A 13 -9.11 2.52 15.81
N PRO A 14 -9.18 2.47 17.16
CA PRO A 14 -9.44 3.66 17.96
C PRO A 14 -8.37 4.73 17.72
N ARG A 15 -8.80 5.98 17.59
CA ARG A 15 -7.91 7.16 17.57
C ARG A 15 -7.14 7.18 18.90
N LYS A 16 -5.81 7.04 18.86
CA LYS A 16 -4.96 7.34 20.00
C LYS A 16 -4.04 8.52 19.73
N THR A 17 -3.65 9.22 20.79
CA THR A 17 -2.89 10.47 20.76
C THR A 17 -1.41 10.21 20.50
N PRO A 18 -0.59 11.23 20.16
CA PRO A 18 0.86 11.08 19.99
C PRO A 18 1.60 10.52 21.22
N ARG A 19 0.98 10.54 22.41
CA ARG A 19 1.54 10.01 23.66
C ARG A 19 1.25 8.52 23.90
N ASP A 20 0.36 7.91 23.11
CA ASP A 20 0.02 6.48 23.16
C ASP A 20 -0.23 6.01 21.72
N PRO A 21 0.81 5.83 20.90
CA PRO A 21 0.59 5.48 19.50
C PRO A 21 -0.07 4.10 19.39
N ALA A 22 -1.00 3.94 18.43
CA ALA A 22 -1.66 2.65 18.19
C ALA A 22 -0.65 1.53 17.89
N PHE A 23 0.53 1.89 17.33
CA PHE A 23 1.63 0.99 17.02
C PHE A 23 2.98 1.65 17.33
N ALA A 24 3.93 0.91 17.89
CA ALA A 24 5.30 1.37 18.15
C ALA A 24 6.33 0.47 17.44
N PRO A 25 7.44 1.01 16.91
CA PRO A 25 8.50 0.20 16.29
C PRO A 25 9.16 -0.76 17.29
N ILE A 26 9.58 -1.95 16.83
CA ILE A 26 10.26 -2.95 17.68
C ILE A 26 11.59 -2.45 18.25
N ASP A 27 12.26 -1.52 17.55
CA ASP A 27 13.53 -0.92 17.99
C ASP A 27 13.34 0.29 18.92
N GLY A 28 12.09 0.68 19.20
CA GLY A 28 11.72 1.82 20.02
C GLY A 28 12.05 3.19 19.39
N ARG A 29 12.41 3.25 18.10
CA ARG A 29 12.88 4.49 17.45
C ARG A 29 12.01 4.90 16.26
N GLY A 30 11.44 6.10 16.34
CA GLY A 30 10.62 6.67 15.29
C GLY A 30 9.18 6.17 15.36
N GLU A 31 8.53 6.07 14.20
CA GLU A 31 7.11 5.77 14.07
C GLU A 31 6.86 4.57 13.16
N LEU A 32 5.69 3.93 13.33
CA LEU A 32 5.16 2.99 12.35
C LEU A 32 4.04 3.64 11.55
N TRP A 33 4.27 3.80 10.25
CA TRP A 33 3.22 4.21 9.33
C TRP A 33 2.58 2.96 8.71
N PRO A 34 1.25 2.82 8.81
CA PRO A 34 0.59 1.62 8.36
C PRO A 34 0.67 1.48 6.84
N GLY A 35 1.04 0.28 6.37
CA GLY A 35 0.93 -0.12 4.97
C GLY A 35 -0.30 -1.02 4.77
N ALA A 36 -0.15 -2.02 3.91
CA ALA A 36 -1.20 -2.98 3.62
C ALA A 36 -1.29 -4.11 4.67
N GLY A 37 -2.51 -4.60 4.89
CA GLY A 37 -2.80 -5.71 5.78
C GLY A 37 -3.75 -6.74 5.17
N ILE A 38 -3.79 -7.93 5.77
CA ILE A 38 -4.72 -9.01 5.42
C ILE A 38 -5.25 -9.68 6.67
N ALA A 39 -6.49 -10.17 6.62
CA ALA A 39 -6.95 -11.16 7.56
C ALA A 39 -6.46 -12.55 7.14
N GLY A 40 -5.72 -13.19 8.04
CA GLY A 40 -5.44 -14.62 7.95
C GLY A 40 -6.52 -15.44 8.63
N ARG A 41 -6.20 -16.71 8.93
CA ARG A 41 -7.15 -17.64 9.53
C ARG A 41 -7.53 -17.27 10.97
N SER A 42 -6.55 -16.81 11.75
CA SER A 42 -6.71 -16.55 13.18
C SER A 42 -6.27 -15.17 13.64
N HIS A 43 -5.63 -14.40 12.76
CA HIS A 43 -5.04 -13.10 13.09
C HIS A 43 -5.21 -12.15 11.90
N VAL A 44 -5.19 -10.86 12.19
CA VAL A 44 -4.99 -9.83 11.17
C VAL A 44 -3.50 -9.50 11.12
N PHE A 45 -2.93 -9.41 9.93
CA PHE A 45 -1.54 -9.04 9.72
C PHE A 45 -1.49 -7.67 9.06
N LEU A 46 -0.69 -6.76 9.62
CA LEU A 46 -0.44 -5.43 9.06
C LEU A 46 1.05 -5.28 8.80
N VAL A 47 1.44 -4.97 7.57
CA VAL A 47 2.83 -4.63 7.27
C VAL A 47 2.96 -3.12 7.28
N ALA A 48 3.69 -2.59 8.27
CA ALA A 48 3.92 -1.17 8.48
C ALA A 48 5.35 -0.79 8.08
N SER A 49 5.53 0.46 7.65
CA SER A 49 6.84 1.04 7.39
C SER A 49 7.39 1.69 8.66
N ARG A 50 8.66 1.45 8.97
CA ARG A 50 9.38 2.16 10.03
C ARG A 50 9.90 3.50 9.51
N VAL A 51 9.46 4.58 10.14
CA VAL A 51 9.71 5.96 9.70
C VAL A 51 10.53 6.69 10.76
N ARG A 52 11.59 7.38 10.33
CA ARG A 52 12.33 8.31 11.18
C ARG A 52 12.19 9.71 10.61
N LEU A 53 11.75 10.63 11.45
CA LEU A 53 11.68 12.06 11.15
C LEU A 53 13.06 12.69 11.35
N TYR A 54 13.45 13.61 10.48
CA TYR A 54 14.72 14.35 10.60
C TYR A 54 14.54 15.80 11.02
N SER A 55 13.36 16.35 10.82
CA SER A 55 13.01 17.72 11.18
C SER A 55 11.50 17.83 11.36
N SER A 56 11.06 18.96 11.90
CA SER A 56 9.63 19.35 11.94
C SER A 56 9.05 19.71 10.57
N VAL A 57 9.88 19.88 9.54
CA VAL A 57 9.43 20.13 8.16
C VAL A 57 8.62 18.94 7.64
N LEU A 58 7.45 19.23 7.06
CA LEU A 58 6.54 18.26 6.49
C LEU A 58 7.26 17.35 5.47
N PHE A 59 7.00 16.04 5.57
CA PHE A 59 7.60 15.00 4.74
C PHE A 59 9.14 14.86 4.82
N SER A 60 9.78 15.44 5.83
CA SER A 60 11.20 15.22 6.12
C SER A 60 11.40 13.92 6.92
N TYR A 61 11.30 12.79 6.22
CA TYR A 61 11.43 11.46 6.80
C TYR A 61 12.25 10.48 5.96
N LYS A 62 12.70 9.39 6.58
CA LYS A 62 13.24 8.22 5.88
C LYS A 62 12.53 6.95 6.31
N LEU A 63 12.24 6.14 5.32
CA LEU A 63 11.88 4.75 5.50
C LEU A 63 13.13 3.95 5.89
N THR A 64 13.12 3.40 7.10
CA THR A 64 14.26 2.70 7.69
C THR A 64 14.11 1.19 7.70
N GLY A 65 12.88 0.69 7.57
CA GLY A 65 12.57 -0.74 7.53
C GLY A 65 11.07 -0.98 7.38
N SER A 66 10.67 -2.24 7.50
CA SER A 66 9.26 -2.64 7.54
C SER A 66 9.06 -3.65 8.65
N GLU A 67 7.90 -3.62 9.28
CA GLU A 67 7.55 -4.52 10.36
C GLU A 67 6.18 -5.16 10.08
N MET A 68 6.06 -6.45 10.38
CA MET A 68 4.79 -7.15 10.34
C MET A 68 4.22 -7.22 11.76
N LEU A 69 3.10 -6.54 11.96
CA LEU A 69 2.28 -6.60 13.15
C LEU A 69 1.28 -7.75 13.02
N VAL A 70 1.12 -8.50 14.10
CA VAL A 70 0.14 -9.58 14.26
C VAL A 70 -0.88 -9.07 15.26
N LEU A 71 -2.12 -8.92 14.80
CA LEU A 71 -3.22 -8.36 15.57
C LEU A 71 -4.24 -9.45 15.88
N ASP A 72 -4.77 -9.40 17.10
CA ASP A 72 -5.98 -10.13 17.45
C ASP A 72 -7.14 -9.64 16.57
N PRO A 73 -7.90 -10.53 15.89
CA PRO A 73 -8.88 -10.10 14.90
C PRO A 73 -10.13 -9.45 15.51
N THR A 74 -10.37 -9.60 16.82
CA THR A 74 -11.57 -9.05 17.48
C THR A 74 -11.28 -7.71 18.15
N THR A 75 -10.13 -7.61 18.82
CA THR A 75 -9.73 -6.44 19.61
C THR A 75 -8.78 -5.51 18.85
N PHE A 76 -8.18 -5.98 17.76
CA PHE A 76 -7.12 -5.32 17.01
C PHE A 76 -5.90 -4.93 17.85
N ARG A 77 -5.71 -5.56 19.01
CA ARG A 77 -4.50 -5.40 19.82
C ARG A 77 -3.34 -6.13 19.16
N VAL A 78 -2.16 -5.52 19.16
CA VAL A 78 -0.94 -6.17 18.70
C VAL A 78 -0.59 -7.29 19.69
N VAL A 79 -0.57 -8.53 19.19
CA VAL A 79 -0.20 -9.74 19.94
C VAL A 79 1.13 -10.33 19.47
N GLY A 80 1.72 -9.77 18.42
CA GLY A 80 3.05 -10.13 17.93
C GLY A 80 3.57 -9.12 16.92
N GLN A 81 4.89 -9.10 16.75
CA GLN A 81 5.57 -8.14 15.89
C GLN A 81 6.85 -8.76 15.35
N ARG A 82 7.16 -8.55 14.07
CA ARG A 82 8.34 -9.10 13.41
C ARG A 82 8.98 -8.08 12.49
N ASP A 83 10.26 -7.81 12.71
CA ASP A 83 11.08 -7.04 11.76
C ASP A 83 11.21 -7.80 10.44
N LEU A 84 11.01 -7.11 9.31
CA LEU A 84 11.09 -7.71 7.99
C LEU A 84 12.46 -7.44 7.34
N PRO A 85 13.00 -8.41 6.59
CA PRO A 85 14.30 -8.23 5.97
C PRO A 85 14.25 -7.11 4.93
N ARG A 86 15.29 -6.27 4.93
CA ARG A 86 15.41 -5.09 4.07
C ARG A 86 16.56 -5.22 3.04
N PRO A 87 16.61 -6.29 2.23
CA PRO A 87 17.68 -6.46 1.25
C PRO A 87 17.60 -5.32 0.22
N GLN A 88 18.74 -4.81 -0.23
CA GLN A 88 18.79 -3.73 -1.25
C GLN A 88 17.96 -2.48 -0.87
N GLY A 89 17.65 -2.30 0.42
CA GLY A 89 16.81 -1.19 0.90
C GLY A 89 15.30 -1.38 0.73
N ILE A 90 14.82 -2.57 0.31
CA ILE A 90 13.39 -2.83 0.07
C ILE A 90 12.56 -2.64 1.34
N GLY A 91 11.60 -1.72 1.29
CA GLY A 91 10.50 -1.63 2.25
C GLY A 91 9.32 -2.46 1.76
N TRP A 92 8.88 -3.44 2.54
CA TRP A 92 7.73 -4.29 2.26
C TRP A 92 6.44 -3.69 2.79
N GLY A 93 5.31 -4.06 2.18
CA GLY A 93 3.97 -3.72 2.67
C GLY A 93 3.27 -2.58 1.94
N SER A 94 3.80 -2.10 0.81
CA SER A 94 3.14 -1.07 0.01
C SER A 94 1.80 -1.53 -0.56
N ALA A 95 1.66 -2.82 -0.85
CA ALA A 95 0.41 -3.47 -1.21
C ALA A 95 0.46 -4.95 -0.81
N ILE A 96 -0.71 -5.55 -0.54
CA ILE A 96 -0.86 -7.00 -0.43
C ILE A 96 -2.05 -7.44 -1.28
N HIS A 97 -1.86 -8.49 -2.06
CA HIS A 97 -2.90 -9.12 -2.86
C HIS A 97 -2.99 -10.61 -2.55
N THR A 98 -4.18 -11.15 -2.37
CA THR A 98 -4.39 -12.59 -2.14
C THR A 98 -4.86 -13.27 -3.42
N SER A 99 -4.24 -14.39 -3.77
CA SER A 99 -4.67 -15.24 -4.89
C SER A 99 -4.30 -16.70 -4.62
N GLY A 100 -5.32 -17.57 -4.65
CA GLY A 100 -5.20 -18.96 -4.20
C GLY A 100 -4.71 -19.05 -2.76
N ARG A 101 -3.70 -19.88 -2.51
CA ARG A 101 -3.14 -20.10 -1.17
C ARG A 101 -2.12 -19.05 -0.72
N TYR A 102 -1.81 -18.07 -1.55
CA TYR A 102 -0.72 -17.13 -1.30
C TYR A 102 -1.22 -15.70 -1.11
N ALA A 103 -0.59 -15.01 -0.17
CA ALA A 103 -0.56 -13.56 -0.11
C ALA A 103 0.72 -13.09 -0.80
N TYR A 104 0.56 -12.16 -1.73
CA TYR A 104 1.62 -11.50 -2.48
C TYR A 104 1.87 -10.15 -1.85
N ILE A 105 3.04 -9.99 -1.24
CA ILE A 105 3.45 -8.80 -0.50
C ILE A 105 4.37 -7.99 -1.39
N TYR A 106 3.91 -6.82 -1.79
CA TYR A 106 4.67 -5.92 -2.63
C TYR A 106 5.51 -4.99 -1.77
N GLY A 107 6.72 -4.75 -2.22
CA GLY A 107 7.63 -3.80 -1.62
C GLY A 107 8.21 -2.85 -2.66
N ILE A 108 8.88 -1.82 -2.17
CA ILE A 108 9.54 -0.82 -2.98
C ILE A 108 10.98 -0.60 -2.54
N ALA A 109 11.86 -0.37 -3.51
CA ALA A 109 13.20 0.16 -3.26
C ALA A 109 13.61 1.12 -4.37
N GLY A 110 14.59 1.96 -4.08
CA GLY A 110 15.12 2.93 -5.02
C GLY A 110 15.40 4.26 -4.34
N GLY A 111 15.66 5.29 -5.16
CA GLY A 111 15.93 6.66 -4.74
C GLY A 111 15.63 7.63 -5.88
N ASN A 112 15.76 8.94 -5.62
CA ASN A 112 15.63 10.01 -6.63
C ASN A 112 14.31 9.99 -7.41
N GLY A 113 13.19 9.71 -6.72
CA GLY A 113 11.85 9.70 -7.34
C GLY A 113 11.56 8.50 -8.24
N ARG A 114 12.43 7.48 -8.28
CA ARG A 114 12.23 6.25 -9.08
C ARG A 114 12.20 5.03 -8.19
N LEU A 115 11.09 4.86 -7.46
CA LEU A 115 10.86 3.62 -6.73
C LEU A 115 10.48 2.51 -7.70
N ARG A 116 11.10 1.35 -7.49
CA ARG A 116 10.88 0.11 -8.22
C ARG A 116 10.11 -0.87 -7.35
N VAL A 117 9.22 -1.64 -7.96
CA VAL A 117 8.37 -2.61 -7.25
C VAL A 117 9.05 -3.97 -7.18
N TYR A 118 9.02 -4.60 -6.01
CA TYR A 118 9.51 -5.94 -5.71
C TYR A 118 8.39 -6.79 -5.14
N LEU A 119 8.56 -8.11 -5.20
CA LEU A 119 7.52 -9.05 -4.77
C LEU A 119 8.07 -10.14 -3.86
N ALA A 120 7.36 -10.34 -2.75
CA ALA A 120 7.43 -11.53 -1.93
C ALA A 120 6.07 -12.23 -1.92
N ARG A 121 6.06 -13.49 -1.50
CA ARG A 121 4.82 -14.21 -1.16
C ARG A 121 4.98 -15.01 0.11
N SER A 122 3.88 -15.16 0.83
CA SER A 122 3.73 -16.07 1.97
C SER A 122 2.38 -16.77 1.86
N ARG A 123 2.08 -17.66 2.80
CA ARG A 123 0.75 -18.26 2.90
C ARG A 123 -0.28 -17.16 3.20
N ALA A 124 -1.42 -17.19 2.51
CA ALA A 124 -2.49 -16.20 2.70
C ALA A 124 -3.15 -16.31 4.08
N ASP A 125 -3.15 -17.50 4.67
CA ASP A 125 -3.79 -17.75 5.96
C ASP A 125 -2.92 -17.38 7.17
N ASP A 126 -1.61 -17.21 6.98
CA ASP A 126 -0.68 -16.82 8.05
C ASP A 126 0.62 -16.23 7.50
N LEU A 127 0.80 -14.90 7.60
CA LEU A 127 2.00 -14.21 7.12
C LEU A 127 3.27 -14.48 7.95
N ARG A 128 3.14 -15.11 9.13
CA ARG A 128 4.29 -15.58 9.92
C ARG A 128 5.03 -16.71 9.23
N SER A 129 4.32 -17.45 8.36
CA SER A 129 4.90 -18.47 7.49
C SER A 129 6.11 -17.95 6.71
N ARG A 130 6.97 -18.86 6.26
CA ARG A 130 8.19 -18.50 5.53
C ARG A 130 7.89 -17.77 4.23
N TRP A 131 8.54 -16.63 4.03
CA TRP A 131 8.41 -15.85 2.79
C TRP A 131 9.29 -16.43 1.68
N SER A 132 8.82 -16.29 0.45
CA SER A 132 9.62 -16.48 -0.77
C SER A 132 9.62 -15.19 -1.58
N TYR A 133 10.70 -14.91 -2.30
CA TYR A 133 10.96 -13.66 -2.99
C TYR A 133 11.11 -13.92 -4.48
N PHE A 134 10.46 -13.10 -5.31
CA PHE A 134 10.50 -13.28 -6.75
C PHE A 134 11.84 -12.81 -7.32
N THR A 135 12.51 -13.69 -8.06
CA THR A 135 13.84 -13.45 -8.63
C THR A 135 13.78 -12.86 -10.05
N GLY A 136 12.59 -12.53 -10.55
CA GLY A 136 12.35 -12.19 -11.96
C GLY A 136 11.86 -13.36 -12.82
N SER A 137 12.06 -14.61 -12.36
CA SER A 137 11.64 -15.82 -13.09
C SER A 137 11.20 -16.98 -12.20
N ARG A 138 11.66 -17.02 -10.95
CA ARG A 138 11.32 -18.06 -9.97
C ARG A 138 11.20 -17.48 -8.56
N TRP A 139 10.92 -18.33 -7.60
CA TRP A 139 10.81 -17.97 -6.18
C TRP A 139 12.02 -18.46 -5.40
N SER A 140 12.67 -17.57 -4.65
CA SER A 140 13.77 -17.90 -3.74
C SER A 140 13.35 -17.76 -2.28
N GLY A 141 13.93 -18.57 -1.40
CA GLY A 141 13.78 -18.40 0.04
C GLY A 141 14.66 -17.29 0.64
N ARG A 142 15.48 -16.61 -0.17
CA ARG A 142 16.43 -15.58 0.30
C ARG A 142 15.98 -14.21 -0.18
N ALA A 143 15.77 -13.29 0.75
CA ALA A 143 15.31 -11.94 0.44
C ALA A 143 16.27 -11.18 -0.51
N ARG A 144 17.59 -11.43 -0.39
CA ARG A 144 18.62 -10.81 -1.25
C ARG A 144 18.48 -11.13 -2.75
N ASP A 145 17.77 -12.21 -3.10
CA ASP A 145 17.60 -12.65 -4.48
C ASP A 145 16.44 -11.92 -5.18
N ALA A 146 15.69 -11.08 -4.45
CA ALA A 146 14.57 -10.32 -5.02
C ALA A 146 15.03 -9.41 -6.17
N ARG A 147 14.25 -9.41 -7.25
CA ARG A 147 14.43 -8.53 -8.42
C ARG A 147 13.16 -7.71 -8.65
N HIS A 148 13.32 -6.55 -9.27
CA HIS A 148 12.19 -5.66 -9.54
C HIS A 148 11.29 -6.23 -10.64
N LEU A 149 10.00 -5.93 -10.58
CA LEU A 149 8.97 -6.42 -11.50
C LEU A 149 8.91 -5.68 -12.85
N GLY A 150 9.96 -4.94 -13.21
CA GLY A 150 9.92 -4.03 -14.37
C GLY A 150 8.98 -2.83 -14.20
N LEU A 151 8.47 -2.59 -12.99
CA LEU A 151 7.64 -1.44 -12.65
C LEU A 151 8.52 -0.35 -12.00
N GLU A 152 8.49 0.85 -12.57
CA GLU A 152 9.20 2.04 -12.10
C GLU A 152 8.25 3.23 -11.96
N GLY A 153 8.67 4.27 -11.22
CA GLY A 153 7.87 5.48 -11.03
C GLY A 153 6.69 5.25 -10.09
N PHE A 154 6.86 4.42 -9.06
CA PHE A 154 5.86 4.21 -8.03
C PHE A 154 6.09 5.14 -6.84
N ASN A 155 5.04 5.33 -6.04
CA ASN A 155 5.11 5.95 -4.73
C ASN A 155 5.18 4.86 -3.63
N THR A 156 5.25 5.29 -2.37
CA THR A 156 5.29 4.38 -1.22
C THR A 156 4.02 3.56 -1.02
N SER A 157 2.90 4.06 -1.56
CA SER A 157 1.57 3.45 -1.47
C SER A 157 1.02 3.23 -2.88
N PHE A 158 0.48 2.05 -3.11
CA PHE A 158 -0.28 1.71 -4.33
C PHE A 158 -1.22 0.54 -4.01
N SER A 159 -1.99 0.07 -4.98
CA SER A 159 -2.90 -1.05 -4.77
C SER A 159 -2.77 -2.10 -5.84
N VAL A 160 -2.92 -3.37 -5.43
CA VAL A 160 -3.02 -4.51 -6.33
C VAL A 160 -4.29 -5.27 -5.98
N PHE A 161 -5.20 -5.41 -6.93
CA PHE A 161 -6.54 -5.93 -6.67
C PHE A 161 -7.11 -6.66 -7.88
N THR A 162 -8.02 -7.60 -7.62
CA THR A 162 -8.79 -8.27 -8.66
C THR A 162 -10.14 -7.60 -8.81
N HIS A 163 -10.53 -7.30 -10.04
CA HIS A 163 -11.87 -6.84 -10.39
C HIS A 163 -12.38 -7.62 -11.59
N ARG A 164 -13.57 -8.23 -11.48
CA ARG A 164 -14.18 -9.06 -12.55
C ARG A 164 -13.20 -10.12 -13.12
N GLY A 165 -12.47 -10.79 -12.24
CA GLY A 165 -11.53 -11.86 -12.62
C GLY A 165 -10.22 -11.37 -13.27
N ARG A 166 -10.01 -10.06 -13.39
CA ARG A 166 -8.77 -9.46 -13.94
C ARG A 166 -7.99 -8.80 -12.81
N LEU A 167 -6.67 -8.98 -12.84
CA LEU A 167 -5.75 -8.37 -11.87
C LEU A 167 -5.35 -6.97 -12.35
N PHE A 168 -5.34 -6.02 -11.43
CA PHE A 168 -4.96 -4.64 -11.70
C PHE A 168 -4.00 -4.09 -10.66
N VAL A 169 -3.19 -3.14 -11.11
CA VAL A 169 -2.36 -2.28 -10.26
C VAL A 169 -2.86 -0.85 -10.43
N LEU A 170 -3.19 -0.20 -9.31
CA LEU A 170 -3.50 1.22 -9.24
C LEU A 170 -2.36 1.95 -8.56
N ASN A 171 -1.82 2.98 -9.20
CA ASN A 171 -0.78 3.83 -8.65
C ASN A 171 -0.97 5.29 -9.08
N GLU A 172 -0.49 6.20 -8.26
CA GLU A 172 -0.23 7.58 -8.67
C GLU A 172 1.21 7.68 -9.21
N GLU A 173 1.47 8.57 -10.15
CA GLU A 173 2.84 8.92 -10.56
C GLU A 173 3.59 9.68 -9.44
N PRO A 174 4.93 9.73 -9.45
CA PRO A 174 5.69 10.46 -8.45
C PRO A 174 5.48 11.97 -8.55
N GLY A 175 5.43 12.63 -7.39
CA GLY A 175 5.14 14.04 -7.26
C GLY A 175 3.65 14.27 -7.00
N PHE A 176 3.33 14.99 -5.94
CA PHE A 176 1.96 15.16 -5.46
C PHE A 176 0.98 15.67 -6.52
N SER A 177 -0.31 15.38 -6.31
CA SER A 177 -1.43 15.76 -7.18
C SER A 177 -1.31 15.19 -8.59
N ARG A 178 -0.65 14.05 -8.74
CA ARG A 178 -0.46 13.41 -10.05
C ARG A 178 -1.71 12.63 -10.45
N PRO A 179 -1.90 12.37 -11.75
CA PRO A 179 -2.97 11.51 -12.18
C PRO A 179 -2.83 10.10 -11.60
N VAL A 180 -3.97 9.45 -11.38
CA VAL A 180 -4.05 8.06 -10.94
C VAL A 180 -4.15 7.17 -12.17
N TYR A 181 -3.31 6.15 -12.21
CA TYR A 181 -3.17 5.22 -13.31
C TYR A 181 -3.60 3.82 -12.90
N LEU A 182 -4.13 3.10 -13.87
CA LEU A 182 -4.52 1.70 -13.78
C LEU A 182 -3.75 0.89 -14.82
N ARG A 183 -3.20 -0.24 -14.42
CA ARG A 183 -2.53 -1.23 -15.29
C ARG A 183 -3.18 -2.58 -15.07
N ALA A 184 -3.42 -3.35 -16.13
CA ALA A 184 -3.77 -4.76 -16.00
C ALA A 184 -2.50 -5.60 -15.78
N ALA A 185 -2.63 -6.75 -15.12
CA ALA A 185 -1.58 -7.74 -14.99
C ALA A 185 -2.14 -9.15 -15.24
N THR A 186 -1.30 -10.06 -15.73
CA THR A 186 -1.69 -11.46 -15.96
C THR A 186 -1.55 -12.29 -14.68
N ARG A 187 -0.50 -12.04 -13.90
CA ARG A 187 -0.20 -12.66 -12.60
C ARG A 187 0.30 -11.61 -11.62
N PRO A 188 0.37 -11.92 -10.31
CA PRO A 188 0.93 -11.00 -9.30
C PRO A 188 2.34 -10.49 -9.62
N GLU A 189 3.17 -11.32 -10.25
CA GLU A 189 4.51 -10.97 -10.72
C GLU A 189 4.55 -10.30 -12.11
N GLY A 190 3.40 -10.14 -12.78
CA GLY A 190 3.28 -9.65 -14.15
C GLY A 190 3.08 -10.75 -15.20
N PRO A 191 3.28 -10.46 -16.50
CA PRO A 191 3.64 -9.15 -17.03
C PRO A 191 2.56 -8.08 -16.77
N PHE A 192 2.98 -6.82 -16.73
CA PHE A 192 2.11 -5.66 -16.51
C PHE A 192 1.85 -4.94 -17.84
N GLY A 193 0.60 -4.58 -18.09
CA GLY A 193 0.19 -3.80 -19.25
C GLY A 193 0.58 -2.33 -19.15
N ARG A 194 0.26 -1.60 -20.22
CA ARG A 194 0.42 -0.14 -20.28
C ARG A 194 -0.49 0.54 -19.25
N ALA A 195 0.01 1.62 -18.66
CA ALA A 195 -0.77 2.48 -17.77
C ALA A 195 -1.86 3.19 -18.54
N LYS A 196 -3.02 3.30 -17.90
CA LYS A 196 -4.13 4.13 -18.33
C LYS A 196 -4.50 5.09 -17.21
N MET A 197 -4.50 6.38 -17.50
CA MET A 197 -5.03 7.38 -16.58
C MET A 197 -6.53 7.13 -16.36
N VAL A 198 -6.96 7.10 -15.10
CA VAL A 198 -8.35 6.86 -14.71
C VAL A 198 -8.95 7.99 -13.89
N TYR A 199 -8.11 8.84 -13.30
CA TYR A 199 -8.57 9.94 -12.45
C TYR A 199 -7.50 11.01 -12.30
N VAL A 200 -7.94 12.25 -12.08
CA VAL A 200 -7.10 13.38 -11.67
C VAL A 200 -7.73 13.98 -10.42
N PRO A 201 -7.04 14.00 -9.27
CA PRO A 201 -7.57 14.62 -8.06
C PRO A 201 -7.89 16.11 -8.28
N PRO A 202 -9.10 16.60 -7.94
CA PRO A 202 -9.53 17.98 -8.18
C PRO A 202 -9.04 18.93 -7.07
N VAL A 203 -7.74 18.88 -6.75
CA VAL A 203 -7.12 19.78 -5.76
C VAL A 203 -6.71 21.11 -6.40
N ARG A 204 -6.79 22.21 -5.64
CA ARG A 204 -6.53 23.59 -6.10
C ARG A 204 -5.79 24.39 -5.04
N GLY A 205 -5.17 25.50 -5.44
CA GLY A 205 -4.49 26.42 -4.53
C GLY A 205 -3.30 25.74 -3.83
N PRO A 206 -3.08 25.96 -2.53
CA PRO A 206 -1.94 25.38 -1.80
C PRO A 206 -2.10 23.88 -1.51
N ARG A 207 -3.23 23.27 -1.89
CA ARG A 207 -3.59 21.88 -1.58
C ARG A 207 -3.03 20.90 -2.59
N TYR A 208 -2.70 19.71 -2.11
CA TYR A 208 -2.21 18.60 -2.92
C TYR A 208 -2.75 17.25 -2.49
N ALA A 209 -2.87 16.33 -3.44
CA ALA A 209 -3.36 14.97 -3.23
C ALA A 209 -2.22 13.94 -3.29
N TYR A 210 -2.37 12.83 -2.58
CA TYR A 210 -1.38 11.75 -2.55
C TYR A 210 -1.96 10.44 -2.00
N ASN A 211 -1.19 9.34 -2.06
CA ASN A 211 -1.54 8.05 -1.43
C ASN A 211 -2.87 7.46 -1.90
N ALA A 212 -3.10 7.41 -3.22
CA ALA A 212 -4.26 6.73 -3.79
C ALA A 212 -4.24 5.22 -3.51
N VAL A 213 -5.28 4.69 -2.83
CA VAL A 213 -5.42 3.28 -2.46
C VAL A 213 -6.84 2.77 -2.65
N VAL A 214 -6.97 1.55 -3.16
CA VAL A 214 -8.25 0.92 -3.47
C VAL A 214 -8.91 0.32 -2.23
N HIS A 215 -10.24 0.42 -2.17
CA HIS A 215 -11.09 -0.17 -1.14
C HIS A 215 -12.00 -1.23 -1.76
N PRO A 216 -11.49 -2.45 -2.04
CA PRO A 216 -12.28 -3.50 -2.71
C PRO A 216 -13.47 -3.98 -1.86
N GLN A 217 -13.50 -3.63 -0.57
CA GLN A 217 -14.58 -3.95 0.35
C GLN A 217 -15.86 -3.16 0.08
N ILE A 218 -15.75 -2.01 -0.58
CA ILE A 218 -16.88 -1.16 -0.88
C ILE A 218 -17.56 -1.68 -2.15
N ALA A 219 -18.67 -2.36 -1.94
CA ALA A 219 -19.47 -2.94 -3.01
C ALA A 219 -20.06 -1.87 -3.96
N GLY A 220 -20.56 -2.34 -5.10
CA GLY A 220 -21.21 -1.54 -6.13
C GLY A 220 -20.51 -1.63 -7.50
N PRO A 221 -21.08 -0.97 -8.52
CA PRO A 221 -20.48 -0.95 -9.87
C PRO A 221 -19.13 -0.22 -9.86
N GLY A 222 -18.12 -0.73 -10.57
CA GLY A 222 -16.77 -0.17 -10.54
C GLY A 222 -16.03 -0.38 -9.22
N VAL A 223 -14.98 0.41 -8.97
CA VAL A 223 -14.10 0.24 -7.81
C VAL A 223 -13.85 1.57 -7.11
N VAL A 224 -13.99 1.59 -5.78
CA VAL A 224 -13.71 2.77 -4.97
C VAL A 224 -12.23 2.80 -4.59
N PHE A 225 -11.65 4.00 -4.62
CA PHE A 225 -10.35 4.27 -4.02
C PHE A 225 -10.41 5.59 -3.24
N GLY A 226 -9.59 5.68 -2.20
CA GLY A 226 -9.38 6.89 -1.42
C GLY A 226 -8.01 7.49 -1.73
N TYR A 227 -7.86 8.79 -1.52
CA TYR A 227 -6.58 9.50 -1.55
C TYR A 227 -6.52 10.52 -0.42
N SER A 228 -5.32 10.80 0.07
CA SER A 228 -5.07 11.82 1.09
C SER A 228 -5.01 13.20 0.45
N VAL A 229 -5.46 14.21 1.18
CA VAL A 229 -5.31 15.62 0.82
C VAL A 229 -4.55 16.32 1.93
N ASN A 230 -3.66 17.24 1.57
CA ASN A 230 -2.95 18.09 2.51
C ASN A 230 -2.69 19.46 1.88
N SER A 231 -2.19 20.42 2.65
CA SER A 231 -1.87 21.78 2.20
C SER A 231 -0.41 22.12 2.47
N SER A 232 0.10 23.06 1.67
CA SER A 232 1.44 23.65 1.83
C SER A 232 1.38 25.00 2.55
N ASP A 233 0.18 25.43 2.91
CA ASP A 233 -0.10 26.66 3.64
C ASP A 233 -0.79 26.32 4.97
N ASP A 234 -0.13 26.66 6.08
CA ASP A 234 -0.63 26.42 7.42
C ASP A 234 -1.95 27.17 7.68
N ALA A 235 -2.14 28.36 7.10
CA ALA A 235 -3.38 29.12 7.28
C ALA A 235 -4.57 28.39 6.67
N ASP A 236 -4.40 27.74 5.51
CA ASP A 236 -5.43 26.89 4.88
C ASP A 236 -5.76 25.67 5.76
N LEU A 237 -4.76 25.07 6.42
CA LEU A 237 -4.95 23.95 7.34
C LEU A 237 -5.78 24.34 8.57
N PHE A 238 -5.49 25.49 9.18
CA PHE A 238 -6.19 25.95 10.38
C PHE A 238 -7.57 26.54 10.07
N ALA A 239 -7.76 27.13 8.89
CA ALA A 239 -9.05 27.70 8.49
C ALA A 239 -10.10 26.63 8.17
N ASN A 240 -9.70 25.46 7.66
CA ASN A 240 -10.63 24.39 7.33
C ASN A 240 -10.01 23.00 7.49
N LEU A 241 -10.24 22.38 8.65
CA LEU A 241 -9.78 21.02 8.93
C LEU A 241 -10.46 19.96 8.03
N ASP A 242 -11.64 20.24 7.47
CA ASP A 242 -12.27 19.31 6.51
C ASP A 242 -11.47 19.21 5.21
N ALA A 243 -10.59 20.18 4.93
CA ALA A 243 -9.67 20.12 3.78
C ALA A 243 -8.61 19.01 3.89
N LEU A 244 -8.43 18.42 5.09
CA LEU A 244 -7.56 17.27 5.34
C LEU A 244 -8.29 15.92 5.29
N LEU A 245 -9.61 15.92 5.08
CA LEU A 245 -10.34 14.67 4.95
C LEU A 245 -9.93 13.94 3.67
N PRO A 246 -9.81 12.60 3.70
CA PRO A 246 -9.55 11.83 2.50
C PRO A 246 -10.61 12.08 1.43
N GLY A 247 -10.16 12.28 0.20
CA GLY A 247 -11.03 12.26 -0.96
C GLY A 247 -11.34 10.82 -1.37
N PHE A 248 -12.55 10.57 -1.85
CA PHE A 248 -12.94 9.28 -2.41
C PHE A 248 -13.42 9.45 -3.84
N ALA A 249 -13.04 8.51 -4.70
CA ALA A 249 -13.50 8.45 -6.07
C ALA A 249 -13.78 7.01 -6.48
N ARG A 250 -14.55 6.85 -7.55
CA ARG A 250 -14.92 5.55 -8.10
C ARG A 250 -14.44 5.47 -9.54
N ILE A 251 -13.68 4.42 -9.85
CA ILE A 251 -13.34 4.05 -11.22
C ILE A 251 -14.58 3.42 -11.83
N PRO A 252 -15.19 4.02 -12.87
CA PRO A 252 -16.39 3.47 -13.46
C PRO A 252 -16.10 2.15 -14.19
N GLU A 253 -17.10 1.26 -14.28
CA GLU A 253 -16.95 -0.08 -14.86
C GLU A 253 -16.40 -0.04 -16.31
N ASN A 254 -16.85 0.93 -17.10
CA ASN A 254 -16.43 1.11 -18.49
C ASN A 254 -14.94 1.46 -18.64
N CYS A 255 -14.26 1.94 -17.59
CA CYS A 255 -12.83 2.21 -17.64
C CYS A 255 -12.02 0.91 -17.70
N PHE A 256 -12.42 -0.15 -16.98
CA PHE A 256 -11.72 -1.42 -16.93
C PHE A 256 -11.69 -2.15 -18.27
N ALA A 257 -12.79 -2.09 -19.03
CA ALA A 257 -12.86 -2.66 -20.38
C ALA A 257 -11.86 -2.01 -21.34
N LYS A 258 -11.54 -0.73 -21.12
CA LYS A 258 -10.64 0.06 -21.94
C LYS A 258 -9.18 0.04 -21.46
N VAL A 259 -8.84 -0.74 -20.42
CA VAL A 259 -7.45 -0.96 -19.99
C VAL A 259 -6.85 -2.05 -20.87
N ALA A 260 -5.71 -1.75 -21.49
CA ALA A 260 -4.99 -2.67 -22.36
C ALA A 260 -4.73 -4.01 -21.66
N LYS A 261 -4.91 -5.11 -22.39
CA LYS A 261 -4.50 -6.42 -21.90
C LYS A 261 -2.97 -6.42 -21.72
N PRO A 262 -2.45 -7.14 -20.71
CA PRO A 262 -1.01 -7.35 -20.60
C PRO A 262 -0.49 -8.14 -21.81
N PRO A 263 0.82 -8.08 -22.09
CA PRO A 263 1.47 -8.99 -23.02
C PRO A 263 1.19 -10.45 -22.65
N GLU A 264 1.12 -11.32 -23.66
CA GLU A 264 1.14 -12.77 -23.43
C GLU A 264 2.50 -13.17 -22.83
N SER A 265 2.48 -14.17 -21.93
CA SER A 265 3.64 -14.63 -21.17
C SER A 265 4.47 -15.64 -21.93
#